data_AF-F7XZU0-F1
#
_entry.id   AF-F7XZU0-F1
#
_cell.length_a   1.000
_cell.length_b   1.000
_cell.length_c   1.000
_cell.angle_alpha   90.00
_cell.angle_beta   90.00
_cell.angle_gamma   90.00
#
_symmetry.space_group_name_H-M   'P 1'
#
loop_
_entity.id
_entity.type
_entity.pdbx_description
1 polymer ?
#
loop_
_entity_poly.entity_id
_entity_poly.type
_entity_poly.pdbx_seq_one_letter_code
_entity_poly.pdbx_strand_id
1 'polypeptide(L)'
;MLNRADLARAQTILTDRDASQRVRDLVTTKGIELMAGDVKDNCIVVISIAYQRRIIADLTASLDQEIDAANAELTAMGVEP
;
A
#
# COMPACT_ATOMS: atom_id res chain seq x y z
N MET A 1 -8.54 -13.66 -25.44
CA MET A 1 -8.16 -14.70 -24.45
C MET A 1 -6.74 -14.42 -24.03
N LEU A 2 -6.51 -14.23 -22.73
CA LEU A 2 -5.17 -14.03 -22.17
C LEU A 2 -4.34 -15.30 -22.34
N ASN A 3 -3.09 -15.15 -22.78
CA ASN A 3 -2.17 -16.28 -22.84
C ASN A 3 -1.62 -16.59 -21.43
N ARG A 4 -0.87 -17.70 -21.29
CA ARG A 4 -0.34 -18.13 -19.98
C ARG A 4 0.64 -17.12 -19.35
N ALA A 5 1.37 -16.37 -20.18
CA ALA A 5 2.26 -15.30 -19.71
C ALA A 5 1.45 -14.07 -19.23
N ASP A 6 0.38 -13.73 -19.92
CA ASP A 6 -0.51 -12.63 -19.52
C ASP A 6 -1.24 -12.97 -18.21
N LEU A 7 -1.64 -14.23 -18.00
CA LEU A 7 -2.22 -14.69 -16.73
C LEU A 7 -1.22 -14.58 -15.57
N ALA A 8 0.03 -15.00 -15.77
CA ALA A 8 1.07 -14.88 -14.75
C ALA A 8 1.34 -13.40 -14.41
N ARG A 9 1.40 -12.54 -15.43
CA ARG A 9 1.55 -11.09 -15.24
C ARG A 9 0.38 -10.47 -14.47
N ALA A 10 -0.86 -10.80 -14.84
CA ALA A 10 -2.05 -10.32 -14.14
C ALA A 10 -2.06 -10.75 -12.66
N GLN A 11 -1.62 -11.98 -12.35
CA GLN A 11 -1.50 -12.45 -10.96
C GLN A 11 -0.45 -11.68 -10.15
N THR A 12 0.68 -11.32 -10.76
CA THR A 12 1.68 -10.46 -10.12
C THR A 12 1.07 -9.08 -9.81
N ILE A 13 0.41 -8.46 -10.79
CA ILE A 13 -0.21 -7.13 -10.63
C ILE A 13 -1.27 -7.15 -9.52
N LEU A 14 -2.14 -8.17 -9.48
CA LEU A 14 -3.13 -8.33 -8.42
C LEU A 14 -2.49 -8.47 -7.03
N THR A 15 -1.40 -9.24 -6.94
CA THR A 15 -0.68 -9.43 -5.67
C THR A 15 -0.10 -8.11 -5.17
N ASP A 16 0.50 -7.32 -6.06
CA ASP A 16 1.10 -6.02 -5.74
C ASP A 16 0.02 -4.98 -5.37
N ARG A 17 -1.11 -4.98 -6.09
CA ARG A 17 -2.30 -4.15 -5.76
C ARG A 17 -2.82 -4.47 -4.36
N ASP A 18 -3.01 -5.74 -4.04
CA ASP A 18 -3.53 -6.19 -2.74
C ASP A 18 -2.56 -5.90 -1.59
N ALA A 19 -1.24 -5.94 -1.84
CA ALA A 19 -0.24 -5.53 -0.86
C ALA A 19 -0.33 -4.03 -0.59
N SER A 20 -0.42 -3.21 -1.65
CA SER A 20 -0.54 -1.76 -1.56
C SER A 20 -1.82 -1.33 -0.83
N GLN A 21 -2.95 -1.97 -1.15
CA GLN A 21 -4.22 -1.76 -0.44
C GLN A 21 -4.12 -2.10 1.04
N ARG A 22 -3.49 -3.23 1.39
CA ARG A 22 -3.28 -3.61 2.81
C ARG A 22 -2.45 -2.59 3.57
N VAL A 23 -1.38 -2.06 2.97
CA VAL A 23 -0.56 -1.02 3.58
C VAL A 23 -1.37 0.26 3.76
N ARG A 24 -2.11 0.67 2.73
CA ARG A 24 -2.99 1.84 2.78
C ARG A 24 -3.96 1.75 3.95
N ASP A 25 -4.68 0.64 4.05
CA ASP A 25 -5.68 0.40 5.10
C ASP A 25 -5.04 0.41 6.50
N LEU A 26 -3.87 -0.21 6.65
CA LEU A 26 -3.12 -0.24 7.90
C LEU A 26 -2.72 1.16 8.37
N VAL A 27 -2.19 1.98 7.46
CA VAL A 27 -1.72 3.34 7.74
C VAL A 27 -2.91 4.24 8.13
N THR A 28 -4.05 4.11 7.46
CA THR A 28 -5.27 4.87 7.81
C THR A 28 -5.88 4.46 9.15
N THR A 29 -5.78 3.18 9.54
CA THR A 29 -6.46 2.66 10.75
C THR A 29 -5.59 2.72 12.00
N LYS A 30 -4.29 2.42 11.89
CA LYS A 30 -3.38 2.36 13.04
C LYS A 30 -2.51 3.61 13.21
N GLY A 31 -2.31 4.40 12.15
CA GLY A 31 -1.36 5.50 12.17
C GLY A 31 0.10 5.04 12.14
N ILE A 32 1.03 5.94 12.49
CA ILE A 32 2.48 5.71 12.41
C ILE A 32 3.08 5.76 13.81
N GLU A 33 3.64 4.64 14.26
CA GLU A 33 4.37 4.54 15.52
C GLU A 33 5.87 4.37 15.22
N LEU A 34 6.70 5.19 15.86
CA LEU A 34 8.15 5.02 15.82
C LEU A 34 8.59 4.37 17.13
N MET A 35 9.12 3.16 17.03
CA MET A 35 9.82 2.52 18.15
C MET A 35 11.27 2.99 18.16
N ALA A 36 11.72 3.50 19.31
CA ALA A 36 13.12 3.81 19.56
C ALA A 36 13.66 2.89 20.66
N GLY A 37 14.81 2.27 20.41
CA GLY A 37 15.44 1.31 21.32
C GLY A 37 15.39 -0.13 20.81
N ASP A 38 16.27 -0.98 21.33
CA ASP A 38 16.27 -2.43 21.07
C ASP A 38 15.40 -3.14 22.10
N VAL A 39 14.64 -4.14 21.62
CA VAL A 39 13.68 -5.11 22.21
C VAL A 39 13.37 -5.01 23.72
N LYS A 40 14.35 -4.75 24.57
CA LYS A 40 14.24 -4.63 26.03
C LYS A 40 13.91 -3.22 26.54
N ASP A 41 14.26 -2.15 25.79
CA ASP A 41 14.14 -0.74 26.20
C ASP A 41 13.32 0.11 25.20
N ASN A 42 12.31 -0.50 24.56
CA ASN A 42 11.54 0.17 23.52
C ASN A 42 10.70 1.32 24.10
N CYS A 43 10.94 2.54 23.63
CA CYS A 43 10.09 3.70 23.84
C CYS A 43 9.26 3.98 22.59
N ILE A 44 7.97 4.29 22.75
CA ILE A 44 7.13 4.79 21.66
C ILE A 44 7.38 6.30 21.53
N VAL A 45 7.97 6.71 20.41
CA VAL A 45 8.08 8.12 20.05
C VAL A 45 6.75 8.56 19.47
N VAL A 46 5.98 9.30 20.27
CA VAL A 46 4.70 9.88 19.83
C VAL A 46 5.00 11.03 18.87
N ILE A 47 4.81 10.77 17.59
CA ILE A 47 4.84 11.81 16.56
C ILE A 47 3.61 12.71 16.74
N SER A 48 3.77 14.03 16.56
CA SER A 48 2.62 14.93 16.59
C SER A 48 1.53 14.51 15.59
N ILE A 49 0.27 14.57 16.02
CA ILE A 49 -0.89 14.15 15.21
C ILE A 49 -0.93 14.89 13.87
N ALA A 50 -0.58 16.18 13.85
CA ALA A 50 -0.55 16.97 12.61
C ALA A 50 0.49 16.45 11.62
N TYR A 51 1.68 16.08 12.09
CA TYR A 51 2.74 15.54 11.25
C TYR A 51 2.43 14.11 10.77
N GLN A 52 1.85 13.26 11.65
CA GLN A 52 1.35 11.94 11.26
C GLN A 52 0.30 12.05 10.14
N ARG A 53 -0.67 12.96 10.29
CA ARG A 53 -1.71 13.16 9.25
C ARG A 53 -1.12 13.56 7.91
N ARG A 54 -0.09 14.40 7.89
CA ARG A 54 0.58 14.79 6.64
C ARG A 54 1.28 13.60 5.98
N ILE A 55 2.07 12.84 6.73
CA ILE A 55 2.73 11.64 6.20
C ILE A 55 1.70 10.62 5.71
N ILE A 56 0.66 10.37 6.49
CA ILE A 56 -0.43 9.46 6.13
C ILE A 56 -1.08 9.92 4.82
N ALA A 57 -1.40 11.21 4.69
CA ALA A 57 -2.00 11.76 3.46
C ALA A 57 -1.09 11.54 2.24
N ASP A 58 0.20 11.90 2.34
CA ASP A 58 1.17 11.75 1.25
C ASP A 58 1.34 10.27 0.86
N LEU A 59 1.45 9.38 1.86
CA LEU A 59 1.58 7.94 1.66
C LEU A 59 0.32 7.34 1.04
N THR A 60 -0.88 7.71 1.51
CA THR A 60 -2.14 7.24 0.92
C THR A 60 -2.31 7.73 -0.50
N ALA A 61 -1.90 8.95 -0.83
CA ALA A 61 -1.95 9.46 -2.19
C ALA A 61 -1.02 8.70 -3.14
N SER A 62 0.20 8.35 -2.69
CA SER A 62 1.12 7.50 -3.46
C SER A 62 0.55 6.10 -3.68
N LEU A 63 0.00 5.47 -2.64
CA LEU A 63 -0.58 4.14 -2.74
C LEU A 63 -1.83 4.12 -3.62
N ASP A 64 -2.66 5.17 -3.57
CA ASP A 64 -3.81 5.31 -4.45
C ASP A 64 -3.39 5.39 -5.92
N GLN A 65 -2.30 6.12 -6.24
CA GLN A 65 -1.75 6.17 -7.59
C GLN A 65 -1.23 4.80 -8.07
N GLU A 66 -0.57 4.03 -7.20
CA GLU A 66 -0.09 2.68 -7.52
C GLU A 66 -1.26 1.72 -7.78
N ILE A 67 -2.31 1.77 -6.95
CA ILE A 67 -3.52 0.96 -7.11
C ILE A 67 -4.25 1.33 -8.41
N ASP A 68 -4.40 2.62 -8.71
CA ASP A 68 -5.04 3.09 -9.94
C ASP A 68 -4.26 2.66 -11.19
N ALA A 69 -2.92 2.72 -11.14
CA ALA A 69 -2.07 2.24 -12.22
C ALA A 69 -2.22 0.72 -12.44
N ALA A 70 -2.22 -0.06 -11.36
CA ALA A 70 -2.44 -1.51 -11.42
C ALA A 70 -3.84 -1.85 -11.99
N ASN A 71 -4.88 -1.14 -11.56
CA ASN A 71 -6.25 -1.32 -12.07
C ASN A 71 -6.36 -1.01 -13.57
N ALA A 72 -5.69 0.07 -14.02
CA ALA A 72 -5.65 0.42 -15.43
C ALA A 72 -4.94 -0.66 -16.27
N GLU A 73 -3.84 -1.22 -15.76
CA GLU A 73 -3.11 -2.30 -16.42
C GLU A 73 -3.95 -3.59 -16.51
N LEU A 74 -4.61 -4.00 -15.41
CA LEU A 74 -5.52 -5.15 -15.40
C LEU A 74 -6.68 -4.97 -16.38
N THR A 75 -7.30 -3.79 -16.39
CA THR A 75 -8.40 -3.46 -17.31
C THR A 75 -7.94 -3.50 -18.77
N ALA A 76 -6.74 -2.99 -19.08
CA ALA A 76 -6.16 -3.06 -20.43
C ALA A 76 -5.87 -4.50 -20.89
N MET A 77 -5.61 -5.41 -19.95
CA MET A 77 -5.47 -6.84 -20.20
C MET A 77 -6.83 -7.56 -20.33
N GLY A 78 -7.95 -6.88 -20.07
CA GLY A 78 -9.28 -7.47 -20.03
C GLY A 78 -9.53 -8.33 -18.79
N VAL A 79 -8.78 -8.08 -17.72
CA VAL A 79 -8.99 -8.65 -16.39
C VAL A 79 -9.78 -7.64 -15.57
N GLU A 80 -10.83 -8.10 -14.90
CA GLU A 80 -11.57 -7.26 -13.95
C GLU A 80 -10.70 -7.08 -12.68
N PRO A 81 -10.38 -5.83 -12.29
CA PRO A 81 -9.48 -5.54 -11.18
C PRO A 81 -9.99 -5.94 -9.79
#